data_AF-A0ABD4KUE3-F1
#
_entry.id   AF-A0ABD4KUE3-F1
#
_cell.length_a   1.000
_cell.length_b   1.000
_cell.length_c   1.000
_cell.angle_alpha   90.00
_cell.angle_beta   90.00
_cell.angle_gamma   90.00
#
_symmetry.space_group_name_H-M   'P 1'
#
loop_
_entity.id
_entity.type
_entity.pdbx_description
1 polymer ?
#
loop_
_entity_poly.entity_id
_entity_poly.type
_entity_poly.pdbx_seq_one_letter_code
_entity_poly.pdbx_strand_id
1 'polypeptide(L)'
;MCLHQYYGAEMEDLRRKCFFCTEHIDGRKTLEHIVPNSLLGKLGIKEETITGQFNATQYSRVKVPAHEICNNQFGSDYENRVLNLLEEPELLYTQLCEEEAGIPMMYSPADSVSALVTTWLS
;
A
#
# COMPACT_ATOMS: atom_id res chain seq x y z
N MET A 1 -16.29 26.59 -0.48
CA MET A 1 -17.53 25.82 -0.78
C MET A 1 -17.50 24.52 0.01
N CYS A 2 -18.59 24.27 0.73
CA CYS A 2 -18.68 23.43 1.93
C CYS A 2 -18.47 21.92 1.73
N LEU A 3 -17.65 21.32 2.61
CA LEU A 3 -17.40 19.88 2.79
C LEU A 3 -18.54 19.13 3.51
N HIS A 4 -19.78 19.63 3.46
CA HIS A 4 -20.88 19.12 4.31
C HIS A 4 -21.85 18.14 3.63
N GLN A 5 -21.55 17.62 2.44
CA GLN A 5 -22.49 16.78 1.68
C GLN A 5 -22.14 15.28 1.57
N TYR A 6 -21.06 14.80 2.19
CA TYR A 6 -20.71 13.36 2.20
C TYR A 6 -21.04 12.64 3.52
N TYR A 7 -21.91 13.20 4.36
CA TYR A 7 -22.35 12.54 5.60
C TYR A 7 -23.55 11.63 5.31
N GLY A 8 -23.30 10.34 5.05
CA GLY A 8 -24.36 9.33 5.10
C GLY A 8 -24.06 8.00 4.40
N ALA A 9 -23.22 7.99 3.36
CA ALA A 9 -22.78 6.77 2.71
C ALA A 9 -21.46 6.26 3.33
N GLU A 10 -21.57 5.18 4.11
CA GLU A 10 -20.70 4.00 3.97
C GLU A 10 -19.23 4.03 4.46
N MET A 11 -18.90 4.73 5.56
CA MET A 11 -17.64 4.43 6.29
C MET A 11 -17.57 2.98 6.81
N GLU A 12 -18.72 2.33 6.98
CA GLU A 12 -18.83 0.94 7.38
C GLU A 12 -18.49 -0.03 6.25
N ASP A 13 -18.76 0.35 5.00
CA ASP A 13 -18.48 -0.48 3.82
C ASP A 13 -16.98 -0.51 3.51
N LEU A 14 -16.27 0.61 3.65
CA LEU A 14 -14.81 0.68 3.44
C LEU A 14 -14.03 -0.23 4.39
N ARG A 15 -14.49 -0.41 5.64
CA ARG A 15 -13.83 -1.31 6.61
C ARG A 15 -14.03 -2.80 6.31
N ARG A 16 -14.91 -3.10 5.36
CA ARG A 16 -15.24 -4.44 4.89
C ARG A 16 -14.88 -4.63 3.41
N LYS A 17 -14.26 -3.66 2.76
CA LYS A 17 -13.65 -3.87 1.43
C LYS A 17 -12.21 -4.31 1.61
N CYS A 18 -11.82 -5.33 0.87
CA CYS A 18 -10.43 -5.75 0.81
C CYS A 18 -9.61 -4.71 0.06
N PHE A 19 -8.50 -4.28 0.66
CA PHE A 19 -7.63 -3.28 0.05
C PHE A 19 -7.01 -3.76 -1.27
N PHE A 20 -6.74 -5.06 -1.41
CA PHE A 20 -6.04 -5.62 -2.57
C PHE A 20 -6.95 -5.90 -3.77
N CYS A 21 -8.12 -6.52 -3.55
CA CYS A 21 -9.03 -6.90 -4.64
C CYS A 21 -10.28 -6.03 -4.74
N THR A 22 -10.49 -5.08 -3.82
CA THR A 22 -11.67 -4.20 -3.72
C THR A 22 -13.01 -4.89 -3.43
N GLU A 23 -13.04 -6.23 -3.39
CA GLU A 23 -14.22 -7.03 -3.08
C GLU A 23 -14.59 -6.97 -1.59
N HIS A 24 -15.83 -7.31 -1.27
CA HIS A 24 -16.33 -7.34 0.11
C HIS A 24 -15.75 -8.51 0.91
N ILE A 25 -15.52 -8.30 2.20
CA ILE A 25 -15.01 -9.29 3.15
C ILE A 25 -16.19 -9.87 3.92
N ASP A 26 -16.72 -10.98 3.44
CA ASP A 26 -17.81 -11.72 4.10
C ASP A 26 -17.33 -12.62 5.26
N GLY A 27 -16.02 -12.92 5.30
CA GLY A 27 -15.40 -13.86 6.24
C GLY A 27 -14.52 -13.23 7.31
N ARG A 28 -13.51 -13.98 7.77
CA ARG A 28 -12.53 -13.47 8.74
C ARG A 28 -11.69 -12.35 8.10
N LYS A 29 -11.87 -11.14 8.61
CA LYS A 29 -11.04 -9.99 8.26
C LYS A 29 -9.66 -10.12 8.89
N THR A 30 -8.60 -9.95 8.09
CA THR A 30 -7.24 -9.71 8.58
C THR A 30 -6.90 -8.22 8.45
N LEU A 31 -5.93 -7.78 9.25
CA LEU A 31 -5.36 -6.43 9.18
C LEU A 31 -3.94 -6.54 8.66
N GLU A 32 -3.71 -6.06 7.45
CA GLU A 32 -2.38 -6.05 6.85
C GLU A 32 -1.72 -4.69 6.99
N HIS A 33 -0.40 -4.66 7.07
CA HIS A 33 0.31 -3.39 7.04
C HIS A 33 0.15 -2.77 5.66
N ILE A 34 -0.09 -1.45 5.61
CA ILE A 34 0.00 -0.73 4.35
C ILE A 34 1.44 -0.87 3.87
N VAL A 35 2.41 -0.32 4.61
CA VAL A 35 3.82 -0.55 4.30
C VAL A 35 4.26 -1.89 4.91
N PRO A 36 4.78 -2.84 4.12
CA PRO A 36 5.16 -4.14 4.65
C PRO A 36 6.20 -4.03 5.77
N ASN A 37 6.08 -4.87 6.78
CA ASN A 37 6.85 -4.71 8.02
C ASN A 37 8.37 -4.88 7.82
N SER A 38 8.80 -5.68 6.83
CA SER A 38 10.21 -5.76 6.45
C SER A 38 10.73 -4.45 5.84
N LEU A 39 9.92 -3.81 4.99
CA LEU A 39 10.23 -2.54 4.35
C LEU A 39 10.26 -1.39 5.36
N LEU A 40 9.32 -1.37 6.31
CA LEU A 40 9.36 -0.45 7.46
C LEU A 40 10.68 -0.56 8.24
N GLY A 41 11.19 -1.79 8.39
CA GLY A 41 12.49 -2.05 9.00
C GLY A 41 13.65 -1.51 8.15
N LYS A 42 13.65 -1.80 6.83
CA LYS A 42 14.71 -1.34 5.91
C LYS A 42 14.79 0.18 5.80
N LEU A 43 13.65 0.86 5.81
CA LEU A 43 13.57 2.33 5.74
C LEU A 43 13.90 3.01 7.09
N GLY A 44 13.98 2.26 8.20
CA GLY A 44 14.22 2.82 9.53
C GLY A 44 13.03 3.57 10.13
N ILE A 45 11.86 3.55 9.48
CA ILE A 45 10.69 4.38 9.87
C ILE A 45 9.66 3.65 10.73
N LYS A 46 9.90 2.39 11.08
CA LYS A 46 8.91 1.54 11.78
C LYS A 46 8.31 2.18 13.05
N GLU A 47 9.15 2.83 13.84
CA GLU A 47 8.76 3.49 15.10
C GLU A 47 8.49 4.99 14.93
N GLU A 48 8.72 5.54 13.72
CA GLU A 48 8.43 6.93 13.43
C GLU A 48 6.92 7.18 13.51
N THR A 49 6.59 8.38 13.99
CA THR A 49 5.22 8.79 14.24
C THR A 49 4.76 9.74 13.15
N ILE A 50 3.75 9.30 12.41
CA ILE A 50 2.99 10.13 11.48
C ILE A 50 2.12 11.07 12.29
N THR A 51 2.25 12.37 12.04
CA THR A 51 1.38 13.38 12.65
C THR A 51 0.38 13.87 11.61
N GLY A 52 -0.89 13.56 11.83
CA GLY A 52 -1.98 14.01 10.97
C GLY A 52 -2.88 15.02 11.68
N GLN A 53 -3.79 15.61 10.91
CA GLN A 53 -4.78 16.59 11.39
C GLN A 53 -5.67 16.05 12.52
N PHE A 54 -5.74 14.73 12.69
CA PHE A 54 -6.66 14.07 13.62
C PHE A 54 -6.01 13.13 14.64
N ASN A 55 -4.68 12.96 14.68
CA ASN A 55 -3.88 12.36 15.77
C ASN A 55 -2.46 11.96 15.28
N ALA A 56 -1.58 11.67 16.24
CA ALA A 56 -0.27 11.04 16.00
C ALA A 56 -0.41 9.51 15.99
N THR A 57 0.12 8.82 14.98
CA THR A 57 0.10 7.35 14.84
C THR A 57 1.41 6.84 14.27
N GLN A 58 1.94 5.73 14.79
CA GLN A 58 3.17 5.12 14.25
C GLN A 58 2.93 4.44 12.90
N TYR A 59 3.91 4.47 12.00
CA TYR A 59 3.83 3.77 10.71
C TYR A 59 3.46 2.29 10.86
N SER A 60 4.04 1.59 11.83
CA SER A 60 3.74 0.17 12.14
C SER A 60 2.28 -0.10 12.53
N ARG A 61 1.52 0.92 12.93
CA ARG A 61 0.11 0.81 13.31
C ARG A 61 -0.85 1.11 12.17
N VAL A 62 -0.34 1.56 11.02
CA VAL A 62 -1.13 1.83 9.84
C VAL A 62 -1.44 0.52 9.13
N LYS A 63 -2.70 0.08 9.24
CA LYS A 63 -3.16 -1.20 8.71
C LYS A 63 -4.44 -1.07 7.90
N VAL A 64 -4.58 -1.93 6.89
CA VAL A 64 -5.74 -2.01 6.00
C VAL A 64 -6.48 -3.34 6.14
N PRO A 65 -7.80 -3.34 5.92
CA PRO A 65 -8.58 -4.57 5.84
C PRO A 65 -8.21 -5.38 4.59
N ALA A 66 -8.02 -6.69 4.76
CA ALA A 66 -7.81 -7.62 3.65
C ALA A 66 -8.51 -8.96 3.92
N HIS A 67 -8.79 -9.71 2.84
CA HIS A 67 -9.08 -11.15 2.96
C HIS A 67 -7.81 -11.87 3.40
N GLU A 68 -7.97 -12.95 4.18
CA GLU A 68 -6.85 -13.79 4.60
C GLU A 68 -6.04 -14.35 3.41
N ILE A 69 -6.72 -14.73 2.33
CA ILE A 69 -6.08 -15.26 1.11
C ILE A 69 -5.28 -14.17 0.39
N CYS A 70 -5.89 -13.00 0.17
CA CYS A 70 -5.22 -11.86 -0.46
C CYS A 70 -4.01 -11.44 0.38
N ASN A 71 -4.12 -11.51 1.69
CA ASN A 71 -3.03 -11.17 2.58
C ASN A 71 -1.84 -12.11 2.43
N ASN A 72 -2.10 -13.42 2.52
CA ASN A 72 -1.04 -14.42 2.57
C ASN A 72 -0.37 -14.63 1.21
N GLN A 73 -1.10 -14.46 0.10
CA GLN A 73 -0.57 -14.66 -1.24
C GLN A 73 -0.16 -13.33 -1.88
N PHE A 74 -1.14 -12.49 -2.23
CA PHE A 74 -0.87 -11.25 -2.97
C PHE A 74 0.00 -10.28 -2.16
N GLY A 75 -0.33 -10.04 -0.88
CA GLY A 75 0.44 -9.16 -0.01
C GLY A 75 1.90 -9.60 0.13
N SER A 76 2.12 -10.88 0.44
CA SER A 76 3.47 -11.45 0.58
C SER A 76 4.27 -11.43 -0.73
N ASP A 77 3.66 -11.82 -1.85
CA ASP A 77 4.32 -11.86 -3.15
C ASP A 77 4.70 -10.46 -3.61
N TYR A 78 3.79 -9.49 -3.39
CA TYR A 78 4.03 -8.08 -3.65
C TYR A 78 5.19 -7.54 -2.79
N GLU A 79 5.20 -7.81 -1.48
CA GLU A 79 6.27 -7.41 -0.56
C GLU A 79 7.63 -7.96 -1.04
N ASN A 80 7.68 -9.25 -1.37
CA ASN A 80 8.92 -9.89 -1.85
C ASN A 80 9.44 -9.27 -3.14
N ARG A 81 8.55 -8.95 -4.10
CA ARG A 81 8.94 -8.29 -5.36
C ARG A 81 9.57 -6.92 -5.10
N VAL A 82 8.98 -6.12 -4.22
CA VAL A 82 9.53 -4.80 -3.87
C VAL A 82 10.88 -4.92 -3.17
N LEU A 83 11.02 -5.84 -2.21
CA LEU A 83 12.30 -6.03 -1.52
C LEU A 83 13.42 -6.45 -2.46
N ASN A 84 13.15 -7.37 -3.38
CA ASN A 84 14.13 -7.83 -4.38
C ASN A 84 14.58 -6.67 -5.28
N LEU A 85 13.65 -5.83 -5.73
CA LEU A 85 13.97 -4.64 -6.53
C LEU A 85 14.86 -3.66 -5.77
N LEU A 86 14.61 -3.47 -4.47
CA LEU A 86 15.40 -2.57 -3.62
C LEU A 86 16.79 -3.11 -3.25
N GLU A 87 17.02 -4.42 -3.38
CA GLU A 87 18.34 -5.04 -3.16
C GLU A 87 19.29 -4.86 -4.35
N GLU A 88 18.74 -4.54 -5.54
CA GLU A 88 19.50 -4.32 -6.78
C GLU A 88 19.23 -2.93 -7.38
N PRO A 89 19.69 -1.83 -6.72
CA PRO A 89 19.34 -0.46 -7.11
C PRO A 89 19.76 -0.07 -8.54
N GLU A 90 20.85 -0.63 -9.07
CA GLU A 90 21.27 -0.37 -10.46
C GLU A 90 20.37 -1.05 -11.48
N LEU A 91 19.93 -2.28 -11.20
CA LEU A 91 18.96 -2.99 -12.03
C LEU A 91 17.62 -2.27 -12.00
N LEU A 92 17.16 -1.86 -10.81
CA LEU A 92 15.93 -1.11 -10.64
C LEU A 92 15.96 0.21 -11.44
N TYR A 93 17.06 0.97 -11.35
CA TYR A 93 17.22 2.20 -12.12
C TYR A 93 17.11 1.94 -13.63
N THR A 94 17.76 0.89 -14.12
CA THR A 94 17.71 0.52 -15.54
C THR A 94 16.28 0.15 -15.97
N GLN A 95 15.59 -0.67 -15.19
CA GLN A 95 14.21 -1.07 -15.46
C GLN A 95 13.23 0.11 -15.45
N LEU A 96 13.41 1.06 -14.52
CA LEU A 96 12.63 2.30 -14.51
C LEU A 96 12.89 3.12 -15.79
N CYS A 97 14.15 3.33 -16.16
CA CYS A 97 14.48 4.03 -17.40
C CYS A 97 13.91 3.37 -18.67
N GLU A 98 13.80 2.04 -18.69
CA GLU A 98 13.20 1.29 -19.80
C GLU A 98 11.67 1.39 -19.86
N GLU A 99 11.00 1.44 -18.71
CA GLU A 99 9.54 1.63 -18.63
C GLU A 99 9.11 3.09 -18.86
N GLU A 100 9.97 4.07 -18.54
CA GLU A 100 9.69 5.50 -18.58
C GLU A 100 9.71 6.14 -20.00
N ALA A 101 9.03 5.55 -20.99
CA ALA A 101 8.65 6.29 -22.20
C ALA A 101 7.54 7.36 -21.95
N GLY A 102 7.40 7.82 -20.71
CA GLY A 102 6.39 8.76 -20.22
C GLY A 102 5.64 8.16 -19.04
N ILE A 103 6.06 8.48 -17.81
CA ILE A 103 5.46 8.00 -16.54
C ILE A 103 3.95 8.33 -16.52
N PRO A 104 3.03 7.36 -16.64
CA PRO A 104 1.65 7.58 -16.28
C PRO A 104 1.58 7.43 -14.76
N MET A 105 1.33 8.52 -14.03
CA MET A 105 1.01 8.45 -12.60
C MET A 105 -0.27 7.61 -12.41
N MET A 106 -0.13 6.34 -12.07
CA MET A 106 -1.25 5.45 -11.75
C MET A 106 -1.18 5.05 -10.29
N TYR A 107 -2.17 5.47 -9.49
CA TYR A 107 -2.31 5.11 -8.07
C TYR A 107 -3.05 3.77 -7.87
N SER A 108 -2.73 2.77 -8.68
CA SER A 108 -3.39 1.46 -8.68
C SER A 108 -2.35 0.34 -8.59
N PRO A 109 -2.64 -0.78 -7.88
CA PRO A 109 -1.77 -1.96 -7.88
C PRO A 109 -1.74 -2.56 -9.29
N ALA A 110 -0.82 -2.07 -10.11
CA ALA A 110 -0.49 -2.60 -11.42
C ALA A 110 0.88 -3.29 -11.34
N ASP A 111 1.12 -4.23 -12.25
CA ASP A 111 2.28 -5.12 -12.19
C ASP A 111 3.59 -4.53 -12.74
N SER A 112 3.57 -3.32 -13.31
CA SER A 112 4.79 -2.67 -13.83
C SER A 112 5.71 -2.20 -12.71
N VAL A 113 7.02 -2.18 -12.96
CA VAL A 113 8.03 -1.77 -11.96
C VAL A 113 7.75 -0.36 -11.45
N SER A 114 7.39 0.54 -12.35
CA SER A 114 7.02 1.93 -12.05
C SER A 114 5.80 2.02 -11.13
N ALA A 115 4.74 1.25 -11.39
CA ALA A 115 3.53 1.25 -10.55
C ALA A 115 3.81 0.64 -9.16
N LEU A 116 4.62 -0.43 -9.13
CA LEU A 116 5.03 -1.07 -7.89
C LEU A 116 5.78 -0.10 -6.98
N VAL A 117 6.71 0.68 -7.52
CA VAL A 117 7.55 1.61 -6.76
C VAL A 117 6.83 2.90 -6.40
N THR A 118 6.11 3.51 -7.36
CA THR A 118 5.40 4.78 -7.15
C THR A 118 4.27 4.69 -6.13
N THR A 119 3.59 3.55 -6.01
CA THR A 119 2.58 3.30 -4.97
C THR A 119 3.15 3.45 -3.55
N TRP A 120 4.46 3.29 -3.35
CA TRP A 120 5.10 3.34 -2.01
C TRP A 120 6.02 4.53 -1.77
N LEU A 121 6.58 5.13 -2.82
CA LEU A 121 7.44 6.31 -2.70
C LEU A 121 6.69 7.65 -2.73
N SER A 122 5.39 7.64 -3.09
CA SER A 122 4.51 8.83 -3.09
C SER A 122 3.83 9.02 -1.73
#